data_AF-A0A258JP64-F1
#
_entry.id   AF-A0A258JP64-F1
#
_cell.length_a   1.000
_cell.length_b   1.000
_cell.length_c   1.000
_cell.angle_alpha   90.00
_cell.angle_beta   90.00
_cell.angle_gamma   90.00
#
_symmetry.space_group_name_H-M   'P 1'
#
loop_
_entity.id
_entity.type
_entity.pdbx_description
1 polymer ?
#
loop_
_entity_poly.entity_id
_entity_poly.type
_entity_poly.pdbx_seq_one_letter_code
_entity_poly.pdbx_strand_id
1 'polypeptide(L)'
;MDIFTRLKTSASADWQSYVDHDFVRQLGAGTLPQAAFRAYLVQDYLFLIQFARAYALAAYKSRTLADIRIAQEGLAAILAETELHVRLCDRWGLSRADLDAAREEQATVAYTRFVL
;
A
#
# COMPACT_ATOMS: atom_id res chain seq x y z
N MET A 1 14.26 -21.01 10.24
CA MET A 1 14.05 -19.64 9.70
C MET A 1 12.96 -19.74 8.66
N ASP A 2 11.83 -19.08 8.86
CA ASP A 2 10.71 -19.12 7.91
C ASP A 2 11.06 -18.40 6.59
N ILE A 3 10.17 -18.56 5.60
CA ILE A 3 10.38 -18.00 4.25
C ILE A 3 10.54 -16.48 4.26
N PHE A 4 9.73 -15.78 5.05
CA PHE A 4 9.76 -14.32 5.13
C PHE A 4 11.10 -13.84 5.68
N THR A 5 11.53 -14.41 6.80
CA THR A 5 12.80 -14.06 7.44
C THR A 5 13.95 -14.30 6.47
N ARG A 6 13.94 -15.43 5.74
CA ARG A 6 14.99 -15.75 4.76
C ARG A 6 15.06 -14.72 3.64
N LEU A 7 13.93 -14.34 3.04
CA LEU A 7 13.88 -13.35 1.96
C LEU A 7 14.29 -11.95 2.45
N LYS A 8 13.82 -11.55 3.64
CA LYS A 8 14.22 -10.29 4.29
C LYS A 8 15.73 -10.23 4.52
N THR A 9 16.34 -11.31 5.02
CA THR A 9 17.79 -11.36 5.23
C THR A 9 18.57 -11.27 3.92
N SER A 10 18.09 -11.88 2.84
CA SER A 10 18.75 -11.78 1.53
C SER A 10 18.69 -10.37 0.90
N ALA A 11 17.74 -9.53 1.32
CA ALA A 11 17.57 -8.15 0.86
C ALA A 11 17.88 -7.14 1.98
N SER A 12 18.82 -7.45 2.88
CA SER A 12 19.02 -6.71 4.14
C SER A 12 19.32 -5.22 3.96
N ALA A 13 20.14 -4.87 2.96
CA ALA A 13 20.47 -3.47 2.68
C ALA A 13 19.24 -2.68 2.22
N ASP A 14 18.50 -3.20 1.24
CA ASP A 14 17.27 -2.59 0.74
C ASP A 14 16.20 -2.53 1.83
N TRP A 15 16.05 -3.61 2.61
CA TRP A 15 15.11 -3.67 3.74
C TRP A 15 15.43 -2.59 4.77
N GLN A 16 16.69 -2.44 5.15
CA GLN A 16 17.10 -1.43 6.13
C GLN A 16 16.83 -0.02 5.62
N SER A 17 17.16 0.26 4.34
CA SER A 17 16.86 1.55 3.72
C SER A 17 15.35 1.82 3.60
N TYR A 18 14.54 0.78 3.40
CA TYR A 18 13.08 0.90 3.33
C TYR A 18 12.46 1.24 4.68
N VAL A 19 12.79 0.49 5.74
CA VAL A 19 12.15 0.66 7.05
C VAL A 19 12.68 1.84 7.87
N ASP A 20 13.90 2.31 7.58
CA ASP A 20 14.54 3.46 8.25
C ASP A 20 14.64 4.70 7.33
N HIS A 21 13.85 4.74 6.26
CA HIS A 21 13.80 5.89 5.36
C HIS A 21 13.36 7.16 6.10
N ASP A 22 13.88 8.33 5.69
CA ASP A 22 13.59 9.63 6.33
C ASP A 22 12.09 9.91 6.44
N PHE A 23 11.29 9.51 5.46
CA PHE A 23 9.83 9.60 5.52
C PHE A 23 9.25 8.89 6.75
N VAL A 24 9.68 7.65 7.01
CA VAL A 24 9.22 6.83 8.15
C VAL A 24 9.70 7.43 9.47
N ARG A 25 10.97 7.84 9.52
CA ARG A 25 11.57 8.47 10.72
C ARG A 25 10.84 9.76 11.10
N GLN A 26 10.60 10.64 10.12
CA GLN A 26 9.91 11.90 10.34
C GLN A 26 8.44 11.70 10.67
N LEU A 27 7.78 10.70 10.09
CA LEU A 27 6.41 10.33 10.46
C LEU A 27 6.33 9.88 11.91
N GLY A 28 7.24 8.99 12.34
CA GLY A 28 7.32 8.52 13.73
C GLY A 28 7.67 9.63 14.73
N ALA A 29 8.46 10.62 14.31
CA ALA A 29 8.80 11.79 15.11
C ALA A 29 7.73 12.90 15.08
N GLY A 30 6.70 12.80 14.23
CA GLY A 30 5.71 13.85 14.03
C GLY A 30 6.25 15.11 13.35
N THR A 31 7.39 15.03 12.67
CA THR A 31 8.07 16.15 12.00
C THR A 31 7.90 16.15 10.48
N LEU A 32 7.28 15.11 9.91
CA LEU A 32 7.05 15.00 8.47
C LEU A 32 6.20 16.19 7.97
N PRO A 33 6.64 16.93 6.93
CA PRO A 33 5.83 18.00 6.37
C PRO A 33 4.47 17.49 5.90
N GLN A 34 3.41 18.17 6.30
CA GLN A 34 2.04 17.74 5.97
C GLN A 34 1.82 17.59 4.46
N ALA A 35 2.43 18.45 3.64
CA ALA A 35 2.34 18.35 2.18
C ALA A 35 2.89 17.01 1.65
N ALA A 36 3.99 16.51 2.21
CA ALA A 36 4.55 15.21 1.84
C ALA A 36 3.61 14.06 2.23
N PHE A 37 3.01 14.13 3.43
CA PHE A 37 2.03 13.13 3.87
C PHE A 37 0.76 13.12 3.00
N ARG A 38 0.28 14.31 2.59
CA ARG A 38 -0.87 14.42 1.67
C ARG A 38 -0.56 13.79 0.32
N ALA A 39 0.61 14.10 -0.26
CA ALA A 39 1.03 13.51 -1.53
C ALA A 39 1.15 11.99 -1.43
N TYR A 40 1.75 11.50 -0.34
CA TYR A 40 1.81 10.06 -0.03
C TYR A 40 0.42 9.43 -0.01
N LEU A 41 -0.55 9.96 0.74
CA LEU A 41 -1.89 9.34 0.85
C LEU A 41 -2.65 9.30 -0.47
N VAL A 42 -2.48 10.29 -1.35
CA VAL A 42 -3.08 10.26 -2.69
C VAL A 42 -2.48 9.13 -3.52
N GLN A 43 -1.15 8.95 -3.49
CA GLN A 43 -0.50 7.85 -4.19
C GLN A 43 -0.80 6.49 -3.54
N ASP A 44 -0.92 6.43 -2.22
CA ASP A 44 -1.24 5.20 -1.48
C ASP A 44 -2.69 4.75 -1.76
N TYR A 45 -3.63 5.69 -1.92
CA TYR A 45 -4.98 5.39 -2.40
C TYR A 45 -4.94 4.66 -3.76
N LEU A 46 -4.18 5.18 -4.72
CA LEU A 46 -4.04 4.56 -6.05
C LEU A 46 -3.30 3.21 -5.97
N PHE A 47 -2.29 3.11 -5.09
CA PHE A 47 -1.61 1.85 -4.79
C PHE A 47 -2.60 0.79 -4.27
N LEU A 48 -3.46 1.14 -3.30
CA LEU A 48 -4.42 0.21 -2.69
C LEU A 48 -5.42 -0.36 -3.70
N ILE A 49 -5.81 0.40 -4.73
CA ILE A 49 -6.65 -0.14 -5.83
C ILE A 49 -5.94 -1.32 -6.51
N GLN A 50 -4.65 -1.17 -6.83
CA GLN A 50 -3.88 -2.23 -7.48
C GLN A 50 -3.54 -3.36 -6.52
N PHE A 51 -3.31 -3.03 -5.26
CA PHE A 51 -3.02 -4.01 -4.21
C PHE A 51 -4.25 -4.89 -3.92
N ALA A 52 -5.46 -4.31 -3.95
CA ALA A 52 -6.71 -5.07 -3.93
C ALA A 52 -6.79 -6.07 -5.09
N ARG A 53 -6.42 -5.65 -6.31
CA ARG A 53 -6.36 -6.54 -7.48
C ARG A 53 -5.33 -7.67 -7.29
N ALA A 54 -4.20 -7.40 -6.65
CA ALA A 54 -3.20 -8.42 -6.35
C ALA A 54 -3.72 -9.48 -5.36
N TYR A 55 -4.47 -9.08 -4.33
CA TYR A 55 -5.12 -10.03 -3.41
C TYR A 55 -6.26 -10.82 -4.08
N ALA A 56 -7.04 -10.18 -4.96
CA ALA A 56 -8.02 -10.90 -5.76
C ALA A 56 -7.35 -11.94 -6.68
N LEU A 57 -6.19 -11.60 -7.27
CA LEU A 57 -5.39 -12.54 -8.06
C LEU A 57 -4.82 -13.68 -7.20
N ALA A 58 -4.42 -13.40 -5.96
CA ALA A 58 -4.00 -14.43 -5.01
C ALA A 58 -5.13 -15.42 -4.75
N ALA A 59 -6.35 -14.93 -4.44
CA ALA A 59 -7.52 -15.77 -4.25
C ALA A 59 -7.85 -16.62 -5.49
N TYR A 60 -7.77 -16.05 -6.69
CA TYR A 60 -7.97 -16.77 -7.95
C TYR A 60 -6.93 -17.89 -8.17
N LYS A 61 -5.66 -17.65 -7.80
CA LYS A 61 -4.56 -18.61 -7.98
C LYS A 61 -4.46 -19.66 -6.86
N SER A 62 -5.15 -19.47 -5.75
CA SER A 62 -5.14 -20.38 -4.60
C SER A 62 -5.75 -21.75 -4.94
N ARG A 63 -5.23 -22.80 -4.31
CA ARG A 63 -5.66 -24.19 -4.53
C ARG A 63 -6.52 -24.76 -3.39
N THR A 64 -6.58 -24.07 -2.25
CA THR A 64 -7.33 -24.52 -1.08
C THR A 64 -8.29 -23.44 -0.60
N LEU A 65 -9.40 -23.86 0.00
CA LEU A 65 -10.37 -22.92 0.59
C LEU A 65 -9.76 -22.10 1.73
N ALA A 66 -8.77 -22.64 2.45
CA ALA A 66 -8.07 -21.92 3.50
C ALA A 66 -7.27 -20.75 2.91
N ASP A 67 -6.52 -20.98 1.83
CA ASP A 67 -5.74 -19.92 1.16
C ASP A 67 -6.66 -18.87 0.52
N ILE A 68 -7.77 -19.30 -0.09
CA ILE A 68 -8.78 -18.39 -0.65
C ILE A 68 -9.35 -17.49 0.44
N ARG A 69 -9.64 -18.03 1.63
CA ARG A 69 -10.15 -17.24 2.76
C ARG A 69 -9.15 -16.20 3.23
N ILE A 70 -7.87 -16.56 3.37
CA ILE A 70 -6.81 -15.61 3.74
C ILE A 70 -6.70 -14.48 2.71
N ALA A 71 -6.71 -14.81 1.42
CA ALA A 71 -6.66 -13.80 0.36
C ALA A 71 -7.91 -12.89 0.35
N GLN A 72 -9.09 -13.46 0.61
CA GLN A 72 -10.33 -12.70 0.73
C GLN A 72 -10.32 -11.75 1.94
N GLU A 73 -9.82 -12.20 3.09
CA GLU A 73 -9.68 -11.37 4.29
C GLU A 73 -8.75 -10.18 4.03
N GLY A 74 -7.60 -10.42 3.38
CA GLY A 74 -6.69 -9.35 2.98
C GLY A 74 -7.31 -8.35 2.00
N LEU A 75 -8.04 -8.84 0.98
CA LEU A 75 -8.80 -7.99 0.06
C LEU A 75 -9.82 -7.12 0.81
N ALA A 76 -10.59 -7.71 1.72
CA ALA A 76 -11.60 -6.99 2.48
C ALA A 76 -10.98 -5.90 3.38
N ALA A 77 -9.81 -6.19 3.98
CA ALA A 77 -9.07 -5.20 4.76
C ALA A 77 -8.63 -4.00 3.90
N ILE A 78 -8.09 -4.25 2.70
CA ILE A 78 -7.67 -3.19 1.76
C ILE A 78 -8.86 -2.31 1.34
N LEU A 79 -10.02 -2.92 1.05
CA LEU A 79 -11.23 -2.17 0.70
C LEU A 79 -11.68 -1.26 1.86
N ALA A 80 -11.63 -1.76 3.09
CA ALA A 80 -11.95 -0.95 4.27
C ALA A 80 -10.93 0.18 4.51
N GLU A 81 -9.63 -0.09 4.29
CA GLU A 81 -8.54 0.88 4.41
C GLU A 81 -8.64 2.00 3.36
N THR A 82 -9.10 1.67 2.16
CA THR A 82 -9.34 2.64 1.08
C THR A 82 -10.37 3.70 1.51
N GLU A 83 -11.43 3.29 2.21
CA GLU A 83 -12.42 4.25 2.77
C GLU A 83 -11.82 5.15 3.85
N LEU A 84 -10.85 4.66 4.63
CA LEU A 84 -10.14 5.48 5.61
C LEU A 84 -9.27 6.54 4.93
N HIS A 85 -8.60 6.19 3.84
CA HIS A 85 -7.82 7.13 3.02
C HIS A 85 -8.70 8.26 2.48
N VAL A 86 -9.88 7.93 1.94
CA VAL A 86 -10.82 8.93 1.44
C VAL A 86 -11.28 9.88 2.55
N ARG A 87 -11.69 9.36 3.71
CA ARG A 87 -12.09 10.22 4.84
C ARG A 87 -10.95 11.11 5.35
N LEU A 88 -9.72 10.62 5.30
CA LEU A 88 -8.56 11.41 5.72
C LEU A 88 -8.24 12.53 4.72
N CYS A 89 -8.34 12.24 3.42
CA CYS A 89 -8.12 13.20 2.35
C CYS A 89 -9.24 14.26 2.27
N ASP A 90 -10.48 13.88 2.57
CA ASP A 90 -11.64 14.78 2.61
C ASP A 90 -11.46 15.92 3.63
N ARG A 91 -10.75 15.67 4.75
CA ARG A 91 -10.37 16.72 5.71
C ARG A 91 -9.49 17.82 5.11
N TRP A 92 -8.92 17.60 3.93
CA TRP A 92 -8.13 18.59 3.18
C TRP A 92 -8.85 19.07 1.91
N GLY A 93 -10.15 18.76 1.77
CA GLY A 93 -10.97 19.16 0.64
C GLY A 93 -10.77 18.31 -0.61
N LEU A 94 -10.15 17.14 -0.50
CA LEU A 94 -10.00 16.18 -1.61
C LEU A 94 -11.14 15.16 -1.55
N SER A 95 -12.04 15.25 -2.53
CA SER A 95 -13.11 14.28 -2.68
C SER A 95 -12.60 12.95 -3.24
N ARG A 96 -13.42 11.90 -3.15
CA ARG A 96 -13.12 10.63 -3.83
C ARG A 96 -12.91 10.82 -5.34
N ALA A 97 -13.70 11.68 -5.98
CA ALA A 97 -13.55 11.96 -7.41
C ALA A 97 -12.19 12.60 -7.74
N ASP A 98 -11.67 13.45 -6.85
CA ASP A 98 -10.33 14.02 -7.00
C ASP A 98 -9.24 12.95 -6.88
N LEU A 99 -9.40 12.02 -5.94
CA LEU A 99 -8.49 10.88 -5.77
C LEU A 99 -8.53 9.92 -6.97
N ASP A 100 -9.72 9.61 -7.48
CA ASP A 100 -9.91 8.74 -8.66
C ASP A 100 -9.35 9.37 -9.95
N ALA A 101 -9.38 10.71 -10.04
CA ALA A 101 -8.81 11.46 -11.16
C ALA A 101 -7.29 11.70 -11.03
N ALA A 102 -6.70 11.43 -9.86
CA ALA A 102 -5.27 11.64 -9.63
C ALA A 102 -4.44 10.68 -10.50
N ARG A 103 -3.27 11.17 -10.94
CA ARG A 103 -2.35 10.37 -11.75
C ARG A 103 -1.48 9.50 -10.87
N GLU A 104 -1.37 8.21 -11.20
CA GLU A 104 -0.35 7.33 -10.63
C GLU A 104 1.05 7.88 -10.96
N GLU A 105 1.89 8.05 -9.94
CA GLU A 105 3.30 8.38 -10.11
C GLU A 105 4.10 7.16 -10.62
N GLN A 106 5.25 7.41 -11.23
CA GLN A 106 6.07 6.35 -11.83
C GLN A 106 6.45 5.26 -10.81
N ALA A 107 6.76 5.64 -9.56
CA ALA A 107 7.08 4.69 -8.50
C ALA A 107 5.87 3.79 -8.15
N THR A 108 4.67 4.37 -8.04
CA THR A 108 3.41 3.65 -7.81
C THR A 108 3.13 2.66 -8.92
N VAL A 109 3.29 3.07 -10.19
CA VAL A 109 3.13 2.18 -11.34
C VAL A 109 4.17 1.07 -11.32
N ALA A 110 5.46 1.41 -11.19
CA ALA A 110 6.55 0.44 -11.23
C ALA A 110 6.37 -0.67 -10.19
N TYR A 111 5.97 -0.32 -8.97
CA TYR A 111 5.75 -1.29 -7.92
C TYR A 111 4.50 -2.15 -8.19
N THR A 112 3.35 -1.51 -8.39
CA THR A 112 2.07 -2.25 -8.50
C THR A 112 2.02 -3.14 -9.74
N ARG A 113 2.65 -2.73 -10.85
CA ARG A 113 2.70 -3.54 -12.07
C ARG A 113 3.73 -4.66 -12.01
N PHE A 114 4.71 -4.58 -11.11
CA PHE A 114 5.62 -5.69 -10.84
C PHE A 114 4.96 -6.78 -9.96
N VAL A 115 4.09 -6.38 -9.02
CA VAL A 115 3.41 -7.31 -8.10
C VAL A 115 2.29 -8.11 -8.77
N LEU A 116 1.60 -7.53 -9.76
CA LEU A 116 0.53 -8.17 -10.53
C LEU A 116 1.06 -9.15 -11.58
#